data_AF-A0A653S899-F1
#
_entry.id   AF-A0A653S899-F1
#
_cell.length_a   1.000
_cell.length_b   1.000
_cell.length_c   1.000
_cell.angle_alpha   90.00
_cell.angle_beta   90.00
_cell.angle_gamma   90.00
#
_symmetry.space_group_name_H-M   'P 1'
#
loop_
_entity.id
_entity.type
_entity.pdbx_description
1 polymer ?
#
loop_
_entity_poly.entity_id
_entity_poly.type
_entity_poly.pdbx_seq_one_letter_code
_entity_poly.pdbx_strand_id
1 'polypeptide(L)'
;MTAETGLDQGRSAFREQRWTDAFESLHEADQRGGLPAADLERLATAEILTGKAVTGLESLTRAHEEYLVIGDIVGAARCAAWMALHLMNTGESARAGGWLARGQRLANELAQPDAVEGFLLIPECLGKLYGGDPQGALLLFTRAADIGQRFQDRDLSALAMIGTGQATLELGRPAEGLRMFDEVMVAVTAGELSAVPSGIAYCAVIGNCQVAFDLERAMQWTAALDRWCRDRPDMVAFSGQCQAHRAELFRLHGAWAEALEAAAAARERSGHGDPQARYGGYYQQGEVQRLTGKLGLAEESFMQAARSGYEPQPGLALVSLARGDVKQAQTMIRRSAALADTATRRHLLPALVDIELAVPDLAAAREGAEELARFARECPVPMVRAVAHQADGAVLLAEHHPAGASQSLRQAWQLWLELGVPYEAARCRALAGRACRDLGDETSARMELEAAHAEFLELGAAPAAAWAASLMRKDDGGTSGPLTAREAEVLRLVASGQGNRAIAAGLFLSEKTVARHISNIFLKLGLSSRAAATRYAFEHGIAG
;
A
#
# COMPACT_ATOMS: atom_id res chain seq x y z
N MET A 1 -4.52 -33.68 37.21
CA MET A 1 -5.72 -32.84 37.05
C MET A 1 -6.85 -33.70 36.55
N THR A 2 -8.06 -33.60 37.10
CA THR A 2 -9.22 -34.30 36.52
C THR A 2 -9.62 -33.63 35.19
N ALA A 3 -10.31 -34.34 34.31
CA ALA A 3 -10.75 -33.79 33.01
C ALA A 3 -11.63 -32.54 33.18
N GLU A 4 -12.48 -32.54 34.22
CA GLU A 4 -13.36 -31.42 34.58
C GLU A 4 -12.57 -30.18 35.02
N THR A 5 -11.49 -30.34 35.81
CA THR A 5 -10.62 -29.22 36.18
C THR A 5 -9.89 -28.62 34.99
N GLY A 6 -9.47 -29.46 34.02
CA GLY A 6 -8.82 -28.97 32.79
C GLY A 6 -9.78 -28.21 31.88
N LEU A 7 -11.03 -28.69 31.76
CA LEU A 7 -12.08 -28.04 30.97
C LEU A 7 -12.42 -26.64 31.52
N ASP A 8 -12.59 -26.51 32.83
CA ASP A 8 -12.90 -25.22 33.44
C ASP A 8 -11.73 -24.22 33.35
N GLN A 9 -10.50 -24.69 33.47
CA GLN A 9 -9.31 -23.89 33.19
C GLN A 9 -9.28 -23.38 31.75
N GLY A 10 -9.54 -24.27 30.78
CA GLY A 10 -9.62 -23.90 29.37
C GLY A 10 -10.70 -22.86 29.07
N ARG A 11 -11.89 -23.01 29.66
CA ARG A 11 -12.97 -22.03 29.56
C ARG A 11 -12.62 -20.68 30.19
N SER A 12 -11.94 -20.67 31.33
CA SER A 12 -11.48 -19.42 31.96
C SER A 12 -10.43 -18.72 31.11
N ALA A 13 -9.43 -19.47 30.66
CA ALA A 13 -8.39 -18.96 29.76
C ALA A 13 -8.99 -18.38 28.46
N PHE A 14 -10.02 -19.03 27.90
CA PHE A 14 -10.73 -18.53 26.73
C PHE A 14 -11.42 -17.18 26.99
N ARG A 15 -12.13 -17.03 28.11
CA ARG A 15 -12.78 -15.75 28.50
C ARG A 15 -11.77 -14.64 28.76
N GLU A 16 -10.63 -14.99 29.36
CA GLU A 16 -9.51 -14.10 29.62
C GLU A 16 -8.64 -13.85 28.37
N GLN A 17 -8.97 -14.50 27.24
CA GLN A 17 -8.29 -14.37 25.95
C GLN A 17 -6.80 -14.79 25.99
N ARG A 18 -6.46 -15.72 26.90
CA ARG A 18 -5.17 -16.41 26.96
C ARG A 18 -5.20 -17.61 26.01
N TRP A 19 -5.00 -17.35 24.72
CA TRP A 19 -5.32 -18.30 23.65
C TRP A 19 -4.50 -19.59 23.68
N THR A 20 -3.19 -19.52 23.98
CA THR A 20 -2.36 -20.73 24.11
C THR A 20 -2.82 -21.60 25.27
N ASP A 21 -3.02 -21.00 26.46
CA ASP A 21 -3.50 -21.73 27.64
C ASP A 21 -4.89 -22.35 27.42
N ALA A 22 -5.77 -21.62 26.73
CA ALA A 22 -7.10 -22.11 26.35
C ALA A 22 -6.99 -23.30 25.38
N PHE A 23 -6.13 -23.18 24.36
CA PHE A 23 -5.86 -24.26 23.42
C PHE A 23 -5.31 -25.51 24.15
N GLU A 24 -4.25 -25.36 24.94
CA GLU A 24 -3.61 -26.50 25.63
C GLU A 24 -4.57 -27.20 26.58
N SER A 25 -5.29 -26.43 27.41
CA SER A 25 -6.21 -26.99 28.39
C SER A 25 -7.42 -27.68 27.75
N LEU A 26 -8.01 -27.08 26.71
CA LEU A 26 -9.15 -27.68 26.00
C LEU A 26 -8.71 -28.89 25.17
N HIS A 27 -7.55 -28.82 24.50
CA HIS A 27 -7.01 -29.94 23.73
C HIS A 27 -6.70 -31.15 24.63
N GLU A 28 -6.10 -30.93 25.79
CA GLU A 28 -5.88 -32.00 26.77
C GLU A 28 -7.19 -32.60 27.29
N ALA A 29 -8.21 -31.78 27.53
CA ALA A 29 -9.53 -32.25 27.95
C ALA A 29 -10.19 -33.10 26.85
N ASP A 30 -10.10 -32.65 25.59
CA ASP A 30 -10.62 -33.36 24.42
C ASP A 30 -9.98 -34.75 24.25
N GLN A 31 -8.65 -34.85 24.41
CA GLN A 31 -7.94 -36.12 24.33
C GLN A 31 -8.35 -37.14 25.41
N ARG A 32 -8.80 -36.67 26.59
CA ARG A 32 -9.13 -37.55 27.72
C ARG A 32 -10.56 -38.08 27.70
N GLY A 33 -11.50 -37.34 27.12
CA GLY A 33 -12.92 -37.70 27.20
C GLY A 33 -13.83 -37.07 26.17
N GLY A 34 -13.27 -36.40 25.16
CA GLY A 34 -14.03 -35.57 24.23
C GLY A 34 -14.53 -34.27 24.86
N LEU A 35 -14.97 -33.34 24.01
CA LEU A 35 -15.55 -32.07 24.42
C LEU A 35 -17.01 -31.95 23.96
N PRO A 36 -17.87 -31.29 24.74
CA PRO A 36 -19.17 -30.83 24.26
C PRO A 36 -19.02 -29.89 23.04
N ALA A 37 -20.06 -29.81 22.21
CA ALA A 37 -20.06 -29.00 20.98
C ALA A 37 -19.56 -27.55 21.19
N ALA A 38 -20.06 -26.85 22.21
CA ALA A 38 -19.66 -25.47 22.51
C ALA A 38 -18.18 -25.34 22.93
N ASP A 39 -17.59 -26.37 23.56
CA ASP A 39 -16.18 -26.35 23.94
C ASP A 39 -15.27 -26.77 22.77
N LEU A 40 -15.77 -27.61 21.84
CA LEU A 40 -15.11 -27.84 20.54
C LEU A 40 -15.04 -26.55 19.72
N GLU A 41 -16.10 -25.73 19.72
CA GLU A 41 -16.11 -24.42 19.06
C GLU A 41 -15.09 -23.44 19.69
N ARG A 42 -14.95 -23.46 21.02
CA ARG A 42 -13.91 -22.69 21.74
C ARG A 42 -12.50 -23.19 21.41
N LEU A 43 -12.30 -24.51 21.38
CA LEU A 43 -11.05 -25.12 20.99
C LEU A 43 -10.67 -24.71 19.56
N ALA A 44 -11.60 -24.86 18.62
CA ALA A 44 -11.42 -24.44 17.23
C ALA A 44 -11.01 -22.96 17.12
N THR A 45 -11.69 -22.09 17.87
CA THR A 45 -11.37 -20.65 17.90
C THR A 45 -9.96 -20.39 18.44
N ALA A 46 -9.56 -21.05 19.54
CA ALA A 46 -8.21 -20.92 20.11
C ALA A 46 -7.13 -21.48 19.16
N GLU A 47 -7.41 -22.58 18.47
CA GLU A 47 -6.52 -23.14 17.44
C GLU A 47 -6.31 -22.14 16.29
N ILE A 48 -7.39 -21.57 15.75
CA ILE A 48 -7.33 -20.58 14.68
C ILE A 48 -6.54 -19.35 15.12
N LEU A 49 -6.84 -18.79 16.30
CA LEU A 49 -6.17 -17.59 16.81
C LEU A 49 -4.68 -17.82 17.11
N THR A 50 -4.28 -19.05 17.45
CA THR A 50 -2.86 -19.44 17.66
C THR A 50 -2.17 -19.94 16.39
N GLY A 51 -2.76 -19.74 15.20
CA GLY A 51 -2.15 -20.05 13.90
C GLY A 51 -2.35 -21.49 13.41
N LYS A 52 -3.09 -22.31 14.16
CA LYS A 52 -3.40 -23.71 13.83
C LYS A 52 -4.71 -23.82 13.04
N ALA A 53 -4.85 -23.04 11.96
CA ALA A 53 -6.11 -22.92 11.23
C ALA A 53 -6.65 -24.25 10.68
N VAL A 54 -5.77 -25.16 10.22
CA VAL A 54 -6.18 -26.47 9.69
C VAL A 54 -6.84 -27.33 10.77
N THR A 55 -6.19 -27.50 11.93
CA THR A 55 -6.76 -28.28 13.03
C THR A 55 -7.99 -27.59 13.62
N GLY A 56 -7.99 -26.25 13.66
CA GLY A 56 -9.16 -25.47 14.05
C GLY A 56 -10.40 -25.76 13.19
N LEU A 57 -10.24 -25.90 11.87
CA LEU A 57 -11.35 -26.27 10.97
C LEU A 57 -11.82 -27.72 11.18
N GLU A 58 -10.92 -28.63 11.54
CA GLU A 58 -11.27 -30.01 11.91
C GLU A 58 -12.07 -30.04 13.22
N SER A 59 -11.63 -29.30 14.24
CA SER A 59 -12.36 -29.13 15.50
C SER A 59 -13.73 -28.48 15.28
N LEU A 60 -13.83 -27.48 14.40
CA LEU A 60 -15.11 -26.83 14.06
C LEU A 60 -16.05 -27.76 13.28
N THR A 61 -15.50 -28.66 12.44
CA THR A 61 -16.26 -29.73 11.79
C THR A 61 -16.83 -30.69 12.82
N ARG A 62 -16.04 -31.07 13.83
CA ARG A 62 -16.53 -31.91 14.94
C ARG A 62 -17.60 -31.20 15.77
N ALA A 63 -17.42 -29.91 16.06
CA ALA A 63 -18.43 -29.10 16.75
C ALA A 63 -19.76 -29.09 15.97
N HIS A 64 -19.72 -28.94 14.65
CA HIS A 64 -20.91 -29.01 13.79
C HIS A 64 -21.65 -30.34 13.96
N GLU A 65 -20.96 -31.47 13.88
CA GLU A 65 -21.58 -32.79 14.00
C GLU A 65 -22.12 -33.03 15.42
N GLU A 66 -21.41 -32.61 16.47
CA GLU A 66 -21.89 -32.72 17.86
C GLU A 66 -23.14 -31.85 18.12
N TYR A 67 -23.21 -30.65 17.53
CA TYR A 67 -24.41 -29.82 17.58
C TYR A 67 -25.61 -30.52 16.91
N LEU A 68 -25.40 -31.21 15.79
CA LEU A 68 -26.44 -32.02 15.15
C LEU A 68 -26.90 -33.19 16.04
N VAL A 69 -25.97 -33.86 16.73
CA VAL A 69 -26.28 -34.98 17.65
C VAL A 69 -27.19 -34.52 18.79
N ILE A 70 -26.95 -33.34 19.35
CA ILE A 70 -27.77 -32.79 20.44
C ILE A 70 -29.01 -32.03 19.95
N GLY A 71 -29.22 -31.94 18.63
CA GLY A 71 -30.37 -31.28 18.02
C GLY A 71 -30.30 -29.75 17.99
N ASP A 72 -29.13 -29.15 18.22
CA ASP A 72 -28.93 -27.71 18.11
C ASP A 72 -28.57 -27.32 16.67
N ILE A 73 -29.62 -27.14 15.87
CA ILE A 73 -29.51 -26.76 14.45
C ILE A 73 -28.83 -25.39 14.27
N VAL A 74 -29.05 -24.46 15.21
CA VAL A 74 -28.47 -23.11 15.14
C VAL A 74 -26.96 -23.19 15.34
N GLY A 75 -26.49 -23.92 16.35
CA GLY A 75 -25.06 -24.16 16.58
C GLY A 75 -24.39 -24.82 15.37
N ALA A 76 -25.00 -25.87 14.82
CA ALA A 76 -24.48 -26.55 13.64
C ALA A 76 -24.40 -25.63 12.41
N ALA A 77 -25.45 -24.85 12.14
CA ALA A 77 -25.47 -23.89 11.04
C ALA A 77 -24.43 -22.77 11.23
N ARG A 78 -24.19 -22.32 12.47
CA ARG A 78 -23.17 -21.31 12.79
C ARG A 78 -21.76 -21.83 12.51
N CYS A 79 -21.45 -23.07 12.90
CA CYS A 79 -20.18 -23.70 12.53
C CYS A 79 -19.99 -23.73 11.01
N ALA A 80 -21.05 -24.06 10.26
CA ALA A 80 -21.02 -24.08 8.79
C ALA A 80 -20.73 -22.68 8.19
N ALA A 81 -21.32 -21.63 8.74
CA ALA A 81 -21.06 -20.25 8.32
C ALA A 81 -19.58 -19.85 8.56
N TRP A 82 -19.04 -20.14 9.75
CA TRP A 82 -17.64 -19.86 10.06
C TRP A 82 -16.66 -20.66 9.19
N MET A 83 -16.91 -21.95 8.95
CA MET A 83 -16.09 -22.75 8.04
C MET A 83 -16.10 -22.19 6.62
N ALA A 84 -17.27 -21.81 6.12
CA ALA A 84 -17.38 -21.20 4.80
C ALA A 84 -16.56 -19.91 4.70
N LEU A 85 -16.65 -19.02 5.69
CA LEU A 85 -15.90 -17.77 5.73
C LEU A 85 -14.39 -18.02 5.73
N HIS A 86 -13.90 -18.92 6.58
CA HIS A 86 -12.48 -19.26 6.64
C HIS A 86 -11.95 -19.86 5.34
N LEU A 87 -12.67 -20.82 4.76
CA LEU A 87 -12.28 -21.49 3.51
C LEU A 87 -12.31 -20.55 2.31
N MET A 88 -13.24 -19.61 2.29
CA MET A 88 -13.27 -18.57 1.26
C MET A 88 -12.02 -17.68 1.34
N ASN A 89 -11.62 -17.29 2.56
CA ASN A 89 -10.43 -16.47 2.78
C ASN A 89 -9.11 -17.18 2.43
N THR A 90 -9.10 -18.52 2.36
CA THR A 90 -7.96 -19.32 1.88
C THR A 90 -8.04 -19.70 0.40
N GLY A 91 -9.11 -19.28 -0.30
CA GLY A 91 -9.32 -19.54 -1.73
C GLY A 91 -9.95 -20.90 -2.06
N GLU A 92 -10.45 -21.63 -1.07
CA GLU A 92 -11.06 -22.96 -1.24
C GLU A 92 -12.56 -22.88 -1.58
N SER A 93 -12.90 -22.17 -2.65
CA SER A 93 -14.29 -21.78 -2.99
C SER A 93 -15.28 -22.95 -3.08
N ALA A 94 -14.86 -24.11 -3.58
CA ALA A 94 -15.73 -25.29 -3.68
C ALA A 94 -16.11 -25.85 -2.30
N ARG A 95 -15.15 -25.94 -1.37
CA ARG A 95 -15.41 -26.40 0.00
C ARG A 95 -16.23 -25.37 0.77
N ALA A 96 -15.92 -24.08 0.59
CA ALA A 96 -16.70 -22.99 1.17
C ALA A 96 -18.18 -23.06 0.73
N GLY A 97 -18.44 -23.20 -0.58
CA GLY A 97 -19.79 -23.35 -1.12
C GLY A 97 -20.52 -24.60 -0.59
N GLY A 98 -19.81 -25.71 -0.41
CA GLY A 98 -20.37 -26.92 0.19
C GLY A 98 -20.84 -26.72 1.63
N TRP A 99 -20.06 -26.02 2.45
CA TRP A 99 -20.42 -25.67 3.83
C TRP A 99 -21.57 -24.68 3.90
N LEU A 100 -21.58 -23.64 3.05
CA LEU A 100 -22.71 -22.73 2.92
C LEU A 100 -24.01 -23.46 2.62
N ALA A 101 -23.98 -24.38 1.63
CA ALA A 101 -25.16 -25.16 1.27
C ALA A 101 -25.64 -26.05 2.42
N ARG A 102 -24.73 -26.61 3.24
CA ARG A 102 -25.10 -27.37 4.46
C ARG A 102 -25.77 -26.44 5.48
N GLY A 103 -25.15 -25.31 5.79
CA GLY A 103 -25.69 -24.33 6.74
C GLY A 103 -27.05 -23.79 6.31
N GLN A 104 -27.24 -23.46 5.02
CA GLN A 104 -28.52 -22.97 4.51
C GLN A 104 -29.64 -24.02 4.60
N ARG A 105 -29.33 -25.30 4.35
CA ARG A 105 -30.33 -26.38 4.54
C ARG A 105 -30.77 -26.46 5.99
N LEU A 106 -29.83 -26.42 6.93
CA LEU A 106 -30.12 -26.41 8.36
C LEU A 106 -30.94 -25.19 8.77
N ALA A 107 -30.59 -23.99 8.28
CA ALA A 107 -31.35 -22.78 8.56
C ALA A 107 -32.80 -22.88 8.03
N ASN A 108 -33.03 -23.51 6.87
CA ASN A 108 -34.36 -23.73 6.33
C ASN A 108 -35.21 -24.72 7.14
N GLU A 109 -34.60 -25.55 8.00
CA GLU A 109 -35.28 -26.48 8.91
C GLU A 109 -35.72 -25.80 10.22
N LEU A 110 -35.25 -24.58 10.50
CA LEU A 110 -35.61 -23.84 11.71
C LEU A 110 -37.09 -23.46 11.68
N ALA A 111 -37.79 -23.71 12.80
CA ALA A 111 -39.20 -23.36 12.95
C ALA A 111 -39.43 -21.85 13.10
N GLN A 112 -38.41 -21.12 13.56
CA GLN A 112 -38.42 -19.67 13.73
C GLN A 112 -37.15 -19.08 13.14
N PRO A 113 -37.21 -17.87 12.56
CA PRO A 113 -36.01 -17.20 12.06
C PRO A 113 -35.00 -16.97 13.18
N ASP A 114 -33.72 -16.98 12.84
CA ASP A 114 -32.60 -16.81 13.78
C ASP A 114 -31.48 -15.96 13.17
N ALA A 115 -30.59 -15.41 14.01
CA ALA A 115 -29.42 -14.64 13.59
C ALA A 115 -28.48 -15.44 12.66
N VAL A 116 -28.44 -16.76 12.77
CA VAL A 116 -27.58 -17.63 11.93
C VAL A 116 -27.86 -17.48 10.44
N GLU A 117 -29.09 -17.13 10.04
CA GLU A 117 -29.42 -16.81 8.66
C GLU A 117 -28.55 -15.67 8.13
N GLY A 118 -28.31 -14.64 8.94
CA GLY A 118 -27.48 -13.51 8.57
C GLY A 118 -26.01 -13.90 8.42
N PHE A 119 -25.47 -14.74 9.31
CA PHE A 119 -24.10 -15.24 9.18
C PHE A 119 -23.89 -16.04 7.90
N LEU A 120 -24.89 -16.82 7.47
CA LEU A 120 -24.83 -17.59 6.23
C LEU A 120 -24.87 -16.70 4.97
N LEU A 121 -25.37 -15.47 5.07
CA LEU A 121 -25.32 -14.49 3.98
C LEU A 121 -23.91 -13.89 3.82
N ILE A 122 -23.11 -13.77 4.89
CA ILE A 122 -21.85 -13.02 4.87
C ILE A 122 -20.88 -13.50 3.77
N PRO A 123 -20.63 -14.82 3.57
CA PRO A 123 -19.74 -15.25 2.49
C PRO A 123 -20.26 -14.93 1.08
N GLU A 124 -21.59 -14.99 0.85
CA GLU A 124 -22.17 -14.55 -0.42
C GLU A 124 -22.01 -13.02 -0.61
N CYS A 125 -22.21 -12.24 0.45
CA CYS A 125 -21.99 -10.79 0.43
C CYS A 125 -20.56 -10.44 0.02
N LEU A 126 -19.57 -11.09 0.64
CA LEU A 126 -18.15 -10.91 0.33
C LEU A 126 -17.81 -11.40 -1.09
N GLY A 127 -18.40 -12.51 -1.53
CA GLY A 127 -18.25 -13.01 -2.90
C GLY A 127 -18.76 -12.00 -3.95
N LYS A 128 -19.86 -11.29 -3.67
CA LYS A 128 -20.33 -10.20 -4.53
C LYS A 128 -19.40 -8.98 -4.50
N LEU A 129 -18.99 -8.55 -3.31
CA LEU A 129 -18.12 -7.41 -3.13
C LEU A 129 -16.80 -7.61 -3.90
N TYR A 130 -16.06 -8.68 -3.59
CA TYR A 130 -14.79 -8.99 -4.24
C TYR A 130 -14.95 -9.50 -5.68
N GLY A 131 -16.16 -9.89 -6.08
CA GLY A 131 -16.51 -10.22 -7.45
C GLY A 131 -16.82 -9.01 -8.35
N GLY A 132 -16.76 -7.78 -7.82
CA GLY A 132 -17.03 -6.55 -8.56
C GLY A 132 -18.51 -6.21 -8.71
N ASP A 133 -19.38 -6.72 -7.82
CA ASP A 133 -20.81 -6.36 -7.70
C ASP A 133 -21.07 -5.62 -6.38
N PRO A 134 -20.54 -4.40 -6.18
CA PRO A 134 -20.71 -3.67 -4.93
C PRO A 134 -22.17 -3.28 -4.68
N GLN A 135 -22.98 -3.08 -5.72
CA GLN A 135 -24.41 -2.80 -5.57
C GLN A 135 -25.18 -4.00 -5.01
N GLY A 136 -24.93 -5.20 -5.55
CA GLY A 136 -25.51 -6.43 -5.03
C GLY A 136 -24.98 -6.77 -3.62
N ALA A 137 -23.69 -6.52 -3.36
CA ALA A 137 -23.11 -6.67 -2.04
C ALA A 137 -23.79 -5.76 -1.01
N LEU A 138 -23.99 -4.48 -1.35
CA LEU A 138 -24.67 -3.51 -0.48
C LEU A 138 -26.08 -3.98 -0.08
N LEU A 139 -26.85 -4.51 -1.04
CA LEU A 139 -28.19 -5.04 -0.78
C LEU A 139 -28.16 -6.22 0.20
N LEU A 140 -27.25 -7.18 -0.01
CA LEU A 140 -27.14 -8.36 0.85
C LEU A 140 -26.58 -8.01 2.24
N PHE A 141 -25.57 -7.15 2.33
CA PHE A 141 -25.04 -6.69 3.61
C PHE A 141 -26.08 -5.89 4.41
N THR A 142 -26.89 -5.06 3.75
CA THR A 142 -28.01 -4.37 4.42
C THR A 142 -28.99 -5.38 5.02
N ARG A 143 -29.35 -6.43 4.27
CA ARG A 143 -30.19 -7.51 4.79
C ARG A 143 -29.55 -8.24 5.98
N ALA A 144 -28.24 -8.52 5.92
CA ALA A 144 -27.52 -9.13 7.04
C ALA A 144 -27.50 -8.21 8.28
N ALA A 145 -27.36 -6.89 8.08
CA ALA A 145 -27.41 -5.89 9.14
C ALA A 145 -28.79 -5.82 9.80
N ASP A 146 -29.87 -5.85 9.01
CA ASP A 146 -31.25 -5.89 9.50
C ASP A 146 -31.50 -7.13 10.37
N ILE A 147 -30.97 -8.29 9.96
CA ILE A 147 -31.04 -9.54 10.75
C ILE A 147 -30.25 -9.36 12.06
N GLY A 148 -29.01 -8.89 11.99
CA GLY A 148 -28.17 -8.65 13.18
C GLY A 148 -28.86 -7.72 14.17
N GLN A 149 -29.45 -6.61 13.70
CA GLN A 149 -30.19 -5.68 14.55
C GLN A 149 -31.44 -6.31 15.16
N ARG A 150 -32.22 -7.05 14.37
CA ARG A 150 -33.44 -7.73 14.83
C ARG A 150 -33.16 -8.70 15.97
N PHE A 151 -32.08 -9.45 15.88
CA PHE A 151 -31.68 -10.44 16.88
C PHE A 151 -30.71 -9.91 17.93
N GLN A 152 -30.32 -8.63 17.83
CA GLN A 152 -29.32 -8.00 18.71
C GLN A 152 -27.98 -8.74 18.73
N ASP A 153 -27.61 -9.37 17.61
CA ASP A 153 -26.34 -10.06 17.45
C ASP A 153 -25.26 -9.07 17.01
N ARG A 154 -24.36 -8.74 17.94
CA ARG A 154 -23.34 -7.70 17.75
C ARG A 154 -22.29 -8.09 16.71
N ASP A 155 -21.90 -9.36 16.67
CA ASP A 155 -20.87 -9.84 15.74
C ASP A 155 -21.40 -9.78 14.30
N LEU A 156 -22.64 -10.24 14.08
CA LEU A 156 -23.30 -10.15 12.78
C LEU A 156 -23.51 -8.68 12.36
N SER A 157 -24.02 -7.84 13.25
CA SER A 157 -24.22 -6.41 12.97
C SER A 157 -22.90 -5.72 12.57
N ALA A 158 -21.81 -6.01 13.28
CA ALA A 158 -20.50 -5.46 12.95
C ALA A 158 -19.99 -5.94 11.59
N LEU A 159 -20.01 -7.25 11.32
CA LEU A 159 -19.58 -7.81 10.04
C LEU A 159 -20.39 -7.26 8.86
N ALA A 160 -21.71 -7.15 9.02
CA ALA A 160 -22.59 -6.60 8.01
C ALA A 160 -22.33 -5.11 7.78
N MET A 161 -22.07 -4.34 8.84
CA MET A 161 -21.77 -2.91 8.76
C MET A 161 -20.41 -2.63 8.09
N ILE A 162 -19.38 -3.44 8.37
CA ILE A 162 -18.10 -3.40 7.65
C ILE A 162 -18.36 -3.60 6.16
N GLY A 163 -19.04 -4.67 5.78
CA GLY A 163 -19.33 -4.97 4.37
C GLY A 163 -20.17 -3.89 3.68
N THR A 164 -21.16 -3.33 4.38
CA THR A 164 -21.96 -2.18 3.91
C THR A 164 -21.06 -0.97 3.65
N GLY A 165 -20.14 -0.67 4.56
CA GLY A 165 -19.18 0.43 4.43
C GLY A 165 -18.24 0.24 3.24
N GLN A 166 -17.74 -0.99 3.03
CA GLN A 166 -16.88 -1.32 1.88
C GLN A 166 -17.62 -1.16 0.55
N ALA A 167 -18.82 -1.75 0.43
CA ALA A 167 -19.64 -1.60 -0.77
C ALA A 167 -19.97 -0.13 -1.05
N THR A 168 -20.26 0.64 -0.01
CA THR A 168 -20.53 2.09 -0.11
C THR A 168 -19.30 2.87 -0.58
N LEU A 169 -18.11 2.50 -0.12
CA LEU A 169 -16.84 3.05 -0.60
C LEU A 169 -16.60 2.76 -2.08
N GLU A 170 -16.80 1.52 -2.52
CA GLU A 170 -16.65 1.13 -3.94
C GLU A 170 -17.66 1.83 -4.86
N LEU A 171 -18.86 2.15 -4.34
CA LEU A 171 -19.88 2.94 -5.03
C LEU A 171 -19.61 4.45 -5.04
N GLY A 172 -18.43 4.90 -4.60
CA GLY A 172 -18.03 6.31 -4.64
C GLY A 172 -18.66 7.19 -3.54
N ARG A 173 -19.05 6.60 -2.40
CA ARG A 173 -19.60 7.33 -1.24
C ARG A 173 -18.69 7.22 0.00
N PRO A 174 -17.43 7.70 -0.08
CA PRO A 174 -16.42 7.40 0.93
C PRO A 174 -16.71 7.94 2.33
N ALA A 175 -17.27 9.16 2.43
CA ALA A 175 -17.61 9.74 3.73
C ALA A 175 -18.66 8.93 4.51
N GLU A 176 -19.55 8.22 3.81
CA GLU A 176 -20.55 7.38 4.43
C GLU A 176 -19.97 6.05 4.90
N GLY A 177 -19.19 5.39 4.05
CA GLY A 177 -18.50 4.14 4.41
C GLY A 177 -17.54 4.32 5.59
N LEU A 178 -16.78 5.42 5.61
CA LEU A 178 -15.84 5.71 6.70
C LEU A 178 -16.56 5.92 8.06
N ARG A 179 -17.75 6.53 8.09
CA ARG A 179 -18.53 6.67 9.33
C ARG A 179 -19.02 5.32 9.87
N MET A 180 -19.40 4.39 8.97
CA MET A 180 -19.80 3.04 9.36
C MET A 180 -18.62 2.29 9.98
N PHE A 181 -17.42 2.47 9.45
CA PHE A 181 -16.21 1.90 10.06
C PHE A 181 -15.94 2.47 11.44
N ASP A 182 -16.07 3.78 11.64
CA ASP A 182 -15.86 4.41 12.94
C ASP A 182 -16.82 3.81 14.00
N GLU A 183 -18.09 3.58 13.66
CA GLU A 183 -19.08 2.94 14.54
C GLU A 183 -18.67 1.51 14.92
N VAL A 184 -18.24 0.70 13.96
CA VAL A 184 -17.73 -0.65 14.21
C VAL A 184 -16.50 -0.61 15.11
N MET A 185 -15.57 0.30 14.87
CA MET A 185 -14.33 0.41 15.64
C MET A 185 -14.57 0.83 17.09
N VAL A 186 -15.62 1.60 17.36
CA VAL A 186 -16.06 1.88 18.74
C VAL A 186 -16.50 0.58 19.43
N ALA A 187 -17.33 -0.26 18.78
CA ALA A 187 -17.74 -1.54 19.34
C ALA A 187 -16.55 -2.49 19.58
N VAL A 188 -15.60 -2.55 18.64
CA VAL A 188 -14.37 -3.33 18.76
C VAL A 188 -13.55 -2.88 19.98
N THR A 189 -13.29 -1.58 20.09
CA THR A 189 -12.44 -1.03 21.16
C THR A 189 -13.12 -1.03 22.53
N ALA A 190 -14.46 -1.03 22.58
CA ALA A 190 -15.25 -1.23 23.79
C ALA A 190 -15.30 -2.71 24.25
N GLY A 191 -14.75 -3.65 23.47
CA GLY A 191 -14.75 -5.08 23.80
C GLY A 191 -16.12 -5.73 23.64
N GLU A 192 -16.97 -5.19 22.76
CA GLU A 192 -18.34 -5.66 22.56
C GLU A 192 -18.47 -6.83 21.59
N LEU A 193 -17.42 -7.11 20.82
CA LEU A 193 -17.38 -8.15 19.79
C LEU A 193 -16.52 -9.33 20.21
N SER A 194 -16.79 -10.50 19.63
CA SER A 194 -15.93 -11.67 19.77
C SER A 194 -14.56 -11.44 19.12
N ALA A 195 -13.55 -12.22 19.54
CA ALA A 195 -12.16 -12.00 19.14
C ALA A 195 -11.91 -12.12 17.63
N VAL A 196 -12.54 -13.11 16.97
CA VAL A 196 -12.39 -13.30 15.51
C VAL A 196 -13.06 -12.16 14.71
N PRO A 197 -14.33 -11.80 14.93
CA PRO A 197 -14.93 -10.58 14.36
C PRO A 197 -14.12 -9.32 14.62
N SER A 198 -13.57 -9.15 15.83
CA SER A 198 -12.73 -7.99 16.18
C SER A 198 -11.48 -7.92 15.30
N GLY A 199 -10.79 -9.04 15.11
CA GLY A 199 -9.62 -9.12 14.23
C GLY A 199 -9.96 -8.82 12.77
N ILE A 200 -11.07 -9.38 12.27
CA ILE A 200 -11.59 -9.08 10.92
C ILE A 200 -11.89 -7.58 10.78
N ALA A 201 -12.56 -6.99 11.77
CA ALA A 201 -12.91 -5.58 11.79
C ALA A 201 -11.68 -4.68 11.72
N TYR A 202 -10.68 -4.92 12.57
CA TYR A 202 -9.42 -4.17 12.54
C TYR A 202 -8.78 -4.21 11.14
N CYS A 203 -8.57 -5.40 10.59
CA CYS A 203 -7.89 -5.56 9.31
C CYS A 203 -8.68 -4.93 8.15
N ALA A 204 -9.99 -5.18 8.09
CA ALA A 204 -10.84 -4.64 7.05
C ALA A 204 -10.90 -3.10 7.12
N VAL A 205 -11.14 -2.53 8.31
CA VAL A 205 -11.26 -1.07 8.47
C VAL A 205 -9.94 -0.39 8.13
N ILE A 206 -8.81 -0.85 8.68
CA ILE A 206 -7.50 -0.23 8.41
C ILE A 206 -7.18 -0.28 6.91
N GLY A 207 -7.35 -1.45 6.27
CA GLY A 207 -7.12 -1.61 4.83
C GLY A 207 -8.00 -0.66 4.00
N ASN A 208 -9.27 -0.50 4.35
CA ASN A 208 -10.15 0.43 3.63
C ASN A 208 -9.84 1.91 3.91
N CYS A 209 -9.36 2.26 5.10
CA CYS A 209 -8.84 3.62 5.36
C CYS A 209 -7.62 3.91 4.47
N GLN A 210 -6.69 2.96 4.34
CA GLN A 210 -5.55 3.09 3.43
C GLN A 210 -6.03 3.26 1.98
N VAL A 211 -7.02 2.45 1.55
CA VAL A 211 -7.60 2.53 0.21
C VAL A 211 -8.27 3.89 -0.06
N ALA A 212 -8.87 4.47 0.97
CA ALA A 212 -9.50 5.79 0.92
C ALA A 212 -8.50 6.95 1.07
N PHE A 213 -7.19 6.67 1.22
CA PHE A 213 -6.15 7.65 1.55
C PHE A 213 -6.45 8.40 2.86
N ASP A 214 -7.12 7.76 3.81
CA ASP A 214 -7.37 8.32 5.13
C ASP A 214 -6.29 7.87 6.14
N LEU A 215 -5.15 8.54 6.06
CA LEU A 215 -3.96 8.21 6.85
C LEU A 215 -4.20 8.38 8.36
N GLU A 216 -4.96 9.39 8.76
CA GLU A 216 -5.22 9.67 10.18
C GLU A 216 -6.03 8.54 10.83
N ARG A 217 -7.14 8.11 10.23
CA ARG A 217 -7.90 6.95 10.74
C ARG A 217 -7.08 5.67 10.66
N ALA A 218 -6.36 5.45 9.56
CA ALA A 218 -5.49 4.28 9.42
C ALA A 218 -4.46 4.21 10.57
N MET A 219 -3.86 5.34 10.95
CA MET A 219 -2.92 5.42 12.06
C MET A 219 -3.58 5.14 13.41
N GLN A 220 -4.74 5.76 13.69
CA GLN A 220 -5.47 5.56 14.94
C GLN A 220 -5.87 4.10 15.14
N TRP A 221 -6.44 3.48 14.11
CA TRP A 221 -6.91 2.10 14.16
C TRP A 221 -5.76 1.09 14.14
N THR A 222 -4.65 1.37 13.46
CA THR A 222 -3.43 0.55 13.55
C THR A 222 -2.83 0.60 14.96
N ALA A 223 -2.83 1.76 15.62
CA ALA A 223 -2.37 1.88 17.00
C ALA A 223 -3.27 1.11 17.98
N ALA A 224 -4.59 1.09 17.73
CA ALA A 224 -5.54 0.28 18.51
C ALA A 224 -5.31 -1.23 18.29
N LEU A 225 -5.14 -1.67 17.05
CA LEU A 225 -4.80 -3.06 16.71
C LEU A 225 -3.47 -3.49 17.34
N ASP A 226 -2.45 -2.62 17.32
CA ASP A 226 -1.16 -2.90 17.94
C ASP A 226 -1.27 -3.13 19.46
N ARG A 227 -2.07 -2.31 20.17
CA ARG A 227 -2.37 -2.55 21.59
C ARG A 227 -3.11 -3.87 21.79
N TRP A 228 -4.14 -4.13 20.97
CA TRP A 228 -4.93 -5.36 21.06
C TRP A 228 -4.07 -6.62 20.88
N CYS A 229 -3.13 -6.61 19.93
CA CYS A 229 -2.15 -7.68 19.71
C CYS A 229 -1.12 -7.77 20.84
N ARG A 230 -0.62 -6.65 21.37
CA ARG A 230 0.37 -6.65 22.47
C ARG A 230 -0.20 -7.22 23.77
N ASP A 231 -1.46 -6.96 24.05
CA ASP A 231 -2.18 -7.53 25.19
C ASP A 231 -2.41 -9.05 25.03
N ARG A 232 -2.18 -9.60 23.83
CA ARG A 232 -2.40 -11.01 23.45
C ARG A 232 -1.18 -11.56 22.67
N PRO A 233 0.00 -11.65 23.30
CA PRO A 233 1.25 -11.97 22.60
C PRO A 233 1.26 -13.33 21.91
N ASP A 234 0.43 -14.27 22.40
CA ASP A 234 0.29 -15.62 21.88
C ASP A 234 -0.56 -15.72 20.60
N MET A 235 -1.22 -14.63 20.22
CA MET A 235 -2.11 -14.60 19.06
C MET A 235 -1.30 -14.45 17.76
N VAL A 236 -1.49 -15.39 16.84
CA VAL A 236 -0.85 -15.41 15.52
C VAL A 236 -1.77 -14.82 14.45
N ALA A 237 -3.07 -15.15 14.48
CA ALA A 237 -4.04 -14.58 13.54
C ALA A 237 -4.07 -13.05 13.64
N PHE A 238 -4.19 -12.35 12.50
CA PHE A 238 -4.23 -10.89 12.37
C PHE A 238 -2.92 -10.16 12.77
N SER A 239 -2.04 -10.80 13.52
CA SER A 239 -0.84 -10.16 14.05
C SER A 239 0.22 -9.95 12.97
N GLY A 240 0.19 -10.69 11.85
CA GLY A 240 1.00 -10.42 10.68
C GLY A 240 0.46 -9.24 9.86
N GLN A 241 -0.85 -9.19 9.62
CA GLN A 241 -1.50 -8.05 8.94
C GLN A 241 -1.30 -6.74 9.71
N CYS A 242 -1.37 -6.78 11.04
CA CYS A 242 -0.99 -5.66 11.91
C CYS A 242 0.41 -5.14 11.57
N GLN A 243 1.40 -6.02 11.45
CA GLN A 243 2.77 -5.63 11.09
C GLN A 243 2.86 -5.09 9.66
N ALA A 244 2.07 -5.60 8.72
CA ALA A 244 2.02 -5.10 7.35
C ALA A 244 1.47 -3.66 7.28
N HIS A 245 0.39 -3.35 7.99
CA HIS A 245 -0.14 -1.99 8.10
C HIS A 245 0.85 -1.04 8.80
N ARG A 246 1.51 -1.50 9.86
CA ARG A 246 2.59 -0.73 10.52
C ARG A 246 3.75 -0.43 9.59
N ALA A 247 4.17 -1.40 8.77
CA ALA A 247 5.24 -1.20 7.79
C ALA A 247 4.92 -0.06 6.81
N GLU A 248 3.67 0.03 6.36
CA GLU A 248 3.21 1.12 5.49
C GLU A 248 3.23 2.47 6.20
N LEU A 249 2.70 2.55 7.43
CA LEU A 249 2.70 3.79 8.20
C LEU A 249 4.13 4.27 8.49
N PHE A 250 5.02 3.37 8.94
CA PHE A 250 6.42 3.70 9.16
C PHE A 250 7.11 4.18 7.88
N ARG A 251 6.81 3.54 6.74
CA ARG A 251 7.33 3.99 5.43
C ARG A 251 6.88 5.41 5.11
N LEU A 252 5.58 5.69 5.24
CA LEU A 252 5.02 7.01 4.96
C LEU A 252 5.62 8.09 5.87
N HIS A 253 5.82 7.78 7.15
CA HIS A 253 6.40 8.71 8.14
C HIS A 253 7.93 8.79 8.12
N GLY A 254 8.62 8.13 7.19
CA GLY A 254 10.07 8.19 7.07
C GLY A 254 10.87 7.28 8.01
N ALA A 255 10.19 6.50 8.87
CA ALA A 255 10.78 5.51 9.77
C ALA A 255 11.13 4.21 9.01
N TRP A 256 12.01 4.31 8.02
CA TRP A 256 12.24 3.24 7.03
C TRP A 256 12.92 1.99 7.59
N ALA A 257 13.68 2.12 8.68
CA ALA A 257 14.26 0.96 9.37
C ALA A 257 13.15 0.13 10.04
N GLU A 258 12.29 0.80 10.82
CA GLU A 258 11.13 0.22 11.49
C GLU A 258 10.13 -0.34 10.48
N ALA A 259 9.98 0.30 9.31
CA ALA A 259 9.17 -0.22 8.21
C ALA A 259 9.68 -1.58 7.71
N LEU A 260 11.00 -1.74 7.55
CA LEU A 260 11.62 -3.00 7.13
C LEU A 260 11.53 -4.08 8.21
N GLU A 261 11.68 -3.72 9.48
CA GLU A 261 11.49 -4.63 10.62
C GLU A 261 10.05 -5.15 10.69
N ALA A 262 9.07 -4.24 10.62
CA ALA A 262 7.65 -4.61 10.59
C ALA A 262 7.31 -5.46 9.35
N ALA A 263 7.84 -5.11 8.18
CA ALA A 263 7.68 -5.90 6.96
C ALA A 263 8.26 -7.32 7.10
N ALA A 264 9.41 -7.47 7.77
CA ALA A 264 10.00 -8.77 8.06
C ALA A 264 9.15 -9.59 9.04
N ALA A 265 8.68 -8.96 10.13
CA ALA A 265 7.80 -9.60 11.10
C ALA A 265 6.46 -10.07 10.46
N ALA A 266 5.89 -9.28 9.55
CA ALA A 266 4.70 -9.66 8.79
C ALA A 266 4.92 -10.95 7.98
N ARG A 267 6.07 -11.06 7.29
CA ARG A 267 6.42 -12.25 6.50
C ARG A 267 6.69 -13.48 7.34
N GLU A 268 7.38 -13.32 8.47
CA GLU A 268 7.61 -14.40 9.42
C GLU A 268 6.27 -14.96 9.93
N ARG A 269 5.37 -14.09 10.39
CA ARG A 269 4.04 -14.47 10.89
C ARG A 269 3.15 -15.09 9.83
N SER A 270 3.32 -14.70 8.56
CA SER A 270 2.65 -15.36 7.44
C SER A 270 3.02 -16.85 7.30
N GLY A 271 4.27 -17.20 7.59
CA GLY A 271 4.71 -18.60 7.63
C GLY A 271 4.08 -19.42 8.76
N HIS A 272 3.53 -18.77 9.78
CA HIS A 272 3.02 -19.38 11.02
C HIS A 272 1.49 -19.40 11.13
N GLY A 273 0.76 -18.97 10.10
CA GLY A 273 -0.71 -19.08 10.08
C GLY A 273 -1.49 -17.79 9.75
N ASP A 274 -0.84 -16.68 9.41
CA ASP A 274 -1.50 -15.45 8.89
C ASP A 274 -1.18 -15.23 7.40
N PRO A 275 -1.76 -16.02 6.48
CA PRO A 275 -1.40 -15.97 5.06
C PRO A 275 -1.62 -14.58 4.42
N GLN A 276 -2.57 -13.82 4.95
CA GLN A 276 -2.93 -12.47 4.50
C GLN A 276 -1.82 -11.42 4.78
N ALA A 277 -0.92 -11.69 5.73
CA ALA A 277 0.21 -10.82 6.04
C ALA A 277 1.33 -10.86 4.99
N ARG A 278 1.38 -11.90 4.16
CA ARG A 278 2.47 -12.11 3.17
C ARG A 278 2.55 -10.96 2.18
N TYR A 279 1.39 -10.47 1.77
CA TYR A 279 1.20 -9.54 0.67
C TYR A 279 1.82 -8.17 0.98
N GLY A 280 1.36 -7.55 2.07
CA GLY A 280 1.82 -6.22 2.48
C GLY A 280 3.29 -6.22 2.90
N GLY A 281 3.79 -7.29 3.53
CA GLY A 281 5.19 -7.36 3.97
C GLY A 281 6.22 -7.26 2.84
N TYR A 282 6.02 -7.96 1.71
CA TYR A 282 6.93 -7.85 0.57
C TYR A 282 6.77 -6.52 -0.17
N TYR A 283 5.54 -6.03 -0.31
CA TYR A 283 5.28 -4.78 -1.01
C TYR A 283 5.91 -3.57 -0.31
N GLN A 284 5.70 -3.43 1.01
CA GLN A 284 6.26 -2.30 1.76
C GLN A 284 7.79 -2.35 1.81
N GLN A 285 8.38 -3.56 1.87
CA GLN A 285 9.83 -3.72 1.72
C GLN A 285 10.31 -3.23 0.35
N GLY A 286 9.60 -3.60 -0.73
CA GLY A 286 9.92 -3.17 -2.08
C GLY A 286 9.90 -1.65 -2.23
N GLU A 287 8.91 -0.99 -1.64
CA GLU A 287 8.81 0.48 -1.66
C GLU A 287 9.98 1.14 -0.91
N VAL A 288 10.35 0.70 0.29
CA VAL A 288 11.53 1.24 1.00
C VAL A 288 12.82 1.01 0.19
N GLN A 289 12.98 -0.18 -0.40
CA GLN A 289 14.13 -0.48 -1.25
C GLN A 289 14.17 0.41 -2.50
N ARG A 290 13.02 0.69 -3.12
CA ARG A 290 12.90 1.60 -4.27
C ARG A 290 13.30 3.03 -3.87
N LEU A 291 12.75 3.54 -2.77
CA LEU A 291 13.03 4.89 -2.26
C LEU A 291 14.49 5.09 -1.86
N THR A 292 15.15 4.03 -1.36
CA THR A 292 16.59 4.04 -1.02
C THR A 292 17.51 3.73 -2.21
N GLY A 293 16.96 3.48 -3.41
CA GLY A 293 17.73 3.25 -4.64
C GLY A 293 18.21 1.80 -4.87
N LYS A 294 17.76 0.84 -4.05
CA LYS A 294 18.07 -0.59 -4.17
C LYS A 294 17.13 -1.27 -5.18
N LEU A 295 17.16 -0.80 -6.44
CA LEU A 295 16.15 -1.14 -7.45
C LEU A 295 16.06 -2.63 -7.83
N GLY A 296 17.17 -3.38 -7.75
CA GLY A 296 17.15 -4.83 -7.98
C GLY A 296 16.37 -5.57 -6.90
N LEU A 297 16.67 -5.28 -5.63
CA LEU A 297 15.97 -5.85 -4.49
C LEU A 297 14.50 -5.44 -4.45
N ALA A 298 14.20 -4.18 -4.83
CA ALA A 298 12.84 -3.69 -4.91
C ALA A 298 12.00 -4.50 -5.89
N GLU A 299 12.51 -4.73 -7.11
CA GLU A 299 11.84 -5.57 -8.12
C GLU A 299 11.61 -7.00 -7.61
N GLU A 300 12.62 -7.63 -7.00
CA GLU A 300 12.48 -8.95 -6.40
C GLU A 300 11.37 -8.98 -5.35
N SER A 301 11.31 -7.99 -4.46
CA SER A 301 10.28 -7.89 -3.42
C SER A 301 8.88 -7.70 -4.03
N PHE A 302 8.71 -6.84 -5.02
CA PHE A 302 7.43 -6.69 -5.72
C PHE A 302 7.02 -7.97 -6.46
N MET A 303 7.97 -8.69 -7.06
CA MET A 303 7.69 -9.98 -7.70
C MET A 303 7.27 -11.05 -6.69
N GLN A 304 7.81 -11.04 -5.46
CA GLN A 304 7.32 -11.91 -4.39
C GLN A 304 5.89 -11.54 -3.96
N ALA A 305 5.57 -10.25 -3.85
CA ALA A 305 4.19 -9.80 -3.61
C ALA A 305 3.25 -10.27 -4.76
N ALA A 306 3.68 -10.14 -6.02
CA ALA A 306 2.90 -10.58 -7.18
C ALA A 306 2.62 -12.08 -7.19
N ARG A 307 3.59 -12.93 -6.82
CA ARG A 307 3.42 -14.40 -6.72
C ARG A 307 2.32 -14.80 -5.75
N SER A 308 1.99 -13.91 -4.84
CA SER A 308 1.00 -14.14 -3.81
C SER A 308 -0.39 -13.60 -4.21
N GLY A 309 -0.53 -12.99 -5.38
CA GLY A 309 -1.80 -12.48 -5.93
C GLY A 309 -2.04 -10.99 -5.64
N TYR A 310 -1.10 -10.32 -4.98
CA TYR A 310 -1.17 -8.88 -4.73
C TYR A 310 -0.74 -8.10 -5.98
N GLU A 311 -1.43 -7.00 -6.30
CA GLU A 311 -1.06 -6.12 -7.42
C GLU A 311 0.28 -5.42 -7.13
N PRO A 312 1.37 -5.74 -7.85
CA PRO A 312 2.66 -5.09 -7.63
C PRO A 312 2.76 -3.66 -8.19
N GLN A 313 1.75 -3.17 -8.93
CA GLN A 313 1.70 -1.77 -9.33
C GLN A 313 1.31 -0.83 -8.17
N PRO A 314 1.74 0.44 -8.19
CA PRO A 314 2.63 1.05 -9.19
C PRO A 314 4.13 0.76 -8.96
N GLY A 315 4.50 0.02 -7.91
CA GLY A 315 5.89 -0.20 -7.49
C GLY A 315 6.82 -0.68 -8.60
N LEU A 316 6.40 -1.69 -9.39
CA LEU A 316 7.21 -2.18 -10.53
C LEU A 316 7.37 -1.14 -11.64
N ALA A 317 6.31 -0.40 -12.02
CA ALA A 317 6.42 0.65 -13.02
C ALA A 317 7.36 1.78 -12.55
N LEU A 318 7.33 2.13 -11.26
CA LEU A 318 8.24 3.11 -10.66
C LEU A 318 9.69 2.62 -10.61
N VAL A 319 9.93 1.30 -10.47
CA VAL A 319 11.28 0.72 -10.62
C VAL A 319 11.78 0.87 -12.07
N SER A 320 10.95 0.58 -13.07
CA SER A 320 11.31 0.79 -14.48
C SER A 320 11.61 2.27 -14.77
N LEU A 321 10.79 3.19 -14.23
CA LEU A 321 11.03 4.62 -14.34
C LEU A 321 12.38 5.02 -13.74
N ALA A 322 12.69 4.53 -12.53
CA ALA A 322 13.94 4.82 -11.84
C ALA A 322 15.19 4.27 -12.56
N ARG A 323 15.05 3.24 -13.39
CA ARG A 323 16.12 2.72 -14.27
C ARG A 323 16.30 3.51 -15.56
N GLY A 324 15.35 4.39 -15.89
CA GLY A 324 15.31 5.13 -17.16
C GLY A 324 14.52 4.43 -18.28
N ASP A 325 13.88 3.28 -18.00
CA ASP A 325 13.04 2.55 -18.96
C ASP A 325 11.63 3.15 -19.03
N VAL A 326 11.54 4.43 -19.39
CA VAL A 326 10.31 5.22 -19.26
C VAL A 326 9.14 4.66 -20.08
N LYS A 327 9.39 4.15 -21.30
CA LYS A 327 8.36 3.51 -22.15
C LYS A 327 7.78 2.24 -21.52
N GLN A 328 8.63 1.46 -20.85
CA GLN A 328 8.19 0.25 -20.16
C GLN A 328 7.33 0.61 -18.95
N ALA A 329 7.76 1.61 -18.16
CA ALA A 329 6.99 2.13 -17.03
C ALA A 329 5.58 2.60 -17.48
N GLN A 330 5.51 3.38 -18.56
CA GLN A 330 4.24 3.88 -19.12
C GLN A 330 3.32 2.75 -19.57
N THR A 331 3.87 1.75 -20.29
CA THR A 331 3.10 0.59 -20.74
C THR A 331 2.50 -0.18 -19.55
N MET A 332 3.29 -0.37 -18.48
CA MET A 332 2.85 -1.10 -17.28
C MET A 332 1.75 -0.35 -16.53
N ILE A 333 1.95 0.95 -16.27
CA ILE A 333 1.00 1.73 -15.47
C ILE A 333 -0.32 1.97 -16.23
N ARG A 334 -0.29 2.26 -17.54
CA ARG A 334 -1.51 2.42 -18.36
C ARG A 334 -2.34 1.14 -18.39
N ARG A 335 -1.70 -0.01 -18.56
CA ARG A 335 -2.40 -1.31 -18.57
C ARG A 335 -3.10 -1.58 -17.24
N SER A 336 -2.40 -1.37 -16.13
CA SER A 336 -2.98 -1.61 -14.79
C SER A 336 -4.10 -0.60 -14.50
N ALA A 337 -3.88 0.68 -14.76
CA ALA A 337 -4.89 1.73 -14.54
C ALA A 337 -6.15 1.57 -15.41
N ALA A 338 -6.03 1.02 -16.63
CA ALA A 338 -7.16 0.77 -17.52
C ALA A 338 -8.05 -0.40 -17.07
N LEU A 339 -7.50 -1.35 -16.30
CA LEU A 339 -8.22 -2.53 -15.80
C LEU A 339 -8.68 -2.37 -14.34
N ALA A 340 -8.18 -1.34 -13.64
CA ALA A 340 -8.44 -1.12 -12.24
C ALA A 340 -9.87 -0.62 -11.99
N ASP A 341 -10.46 -1.09 -10.88
CA ASP A 341 -11.64 -0.45 -10.29
C ASP A 341 -11.30 0.98 -9.81
N THR A 342 -12.32 1.74 -9.42
CA THR A 342 -12.16 3.15 -9.00
C THR A 342 -11.18 3.33 -7.83
N ALA A 343 -11.23 2.42 -6.85
CA ALA A 343 -10.41 2.50 -5.65
C ALA A 343 -8.95 2.19 -5.95
N THR A 344 -8.69 1.10 -6.69
CA THR A 344 -7.37 0.70 -7.17
C THR A 344 -6.79 1.75 -8.10
N ARG A 345 -7.58 2.29 -9.04
CA ARG A 345 -7.15 3.32 -10.00
C ARG A 345 -6.64 4.58 -9.29
N ARG A 346 -7.32 5.01 -8.23
CA ARG A 346 -6.87 6.14 -7.39
C ARG A 346 -5.47 5.93 -6.82
N HIS A 347 -5.07 4.71 -6.46
CA HIS A 347 -3.69 4.42 -6.02
C HIS A 347 -2.64 4.47 -7.13
N LEU A 348 -3.05 4.21 -8.37
CA LEU A 348 -2.16 4.18 -9.53
C LEU A 348 -1.92 5.58 -10.10
N LEU A 349 -2.91 6.48 -9.98
CA LEU A 349 -2.87 7.82 -10.58
C LEU A 349 -1.64 8.67 -10.23
N PRO A 350 -1.13 8.72 -8.97
CA PRO A 350 0.04 9.55 -8.66
C PRO A 350 1.27 9.10 -9.45
N ALA A 351 1.50 7.79 -9.51
CA ALA A 351 2.59 7.21 -10.30
C ALA A 351 2.35 7.35 -11.81
N LEU A 352 1.10 7.24 -12.26
CA LEU A 352 0.73 7.48 -13.66
C LEU A 352 1.13 8.90 -14.06
N VAL A 353 0.72 9.93 -13.30
CA VAL A 353 1.09 11.33 -13.58
C VAL A 353 2.60 11.50 -13.65
N ASP A 354 3.34 10.98 -12.66
CA ASP A 354 4.82 11.06 -12.63
C ASP A 354 5.46 10.39 -13.87
N ILE A 355 4.94 9.24 -14.31
CA ILE A 355 5.43 8.49 -15.47
C ILE A 355 5.09 9.22 -16.78
N GLU A 356 3.88 9.74 -16.93
CA GLU A 356 3.46 10.47 -18.13
C GLU A 356 4.27 11.76 -18.33
N LEU A 357 4.58 12.46 -17.24
CA LEU A 357 5.47 13.63 -17.25
C LEU A 357 6.91 13.28 -17.68
N ALA A 358 7.36 12.05 -17.44
CA ALA A 358 8.66 11.57 -17.90
C ALA A 358 8.68 11.13 -19.38
N VAL A 359 7.53 10.80 -19.99
CA VAL A 359 7.37 10.48 -21.43
C VAL A 359 6.92 11.70 -22.26
N PRO A 360 7.20 12.90 -21.76
CA PRO A 360 6.50 14.17 -22.07
C PRO A 360 5.06 14.09 -22.62
N ASP A 361 4.21 13.17 -22.15
CA ASP A 361 2.80 13.13 -22.54
C ASP A 361 1.96 14.01 -21.60
N LEU A 362 2.05 15.34 -21.83
CA LEU A 362 1.42 16.33 -20.96
C LEU A 362 -0.11 16.20 -20.92
N ALA A 363 -0.72 15.77 -22.01
CA ALA A 363 -2.18 15.58 -22.07
C ALA A 363 -2.61 14.44 -21.12
N ALA A 364 -1.94 13.29 -21.18
CA ALA A 364 -2.22 12.17 -20.27
C ALA A 364 -1.91 12.53 -18.80
N ALA A 365 -0.83 13.27 -18.55
CA ALA A 365 -0.50 13.73 -17.20
C ALA A 365 -1.58 14.69 -16.63
N ARG A 366 -2.08 15.62 -17.45
CA ARG A 366 -3.16 16.54 -17.09
C ARG A 366 -4.46 15.80 -16.82
N GLU A 367 -4.83 14.83 -17.65
CA GLU A 367 -6.02 13.98 -17.43
C GLU A 367 -5.94 13.26 -16.08
N GLY A 368 -4.79 12.64 -15.77
CA GLY A 368 -4.59 11.96 -14.48
C GLY A 368 -4.66 12.91 -13.28
N ALA A 369 -4.09 14.12 -13.40
CA ALA A 369 -4.16 15.13 -12.35
C ALA A 369 -5.60 15.67 -12.14
N GLU A 370 -6.37 15.86 -13.20
CA GLU A 370 -7.78 16.26 -13.13
C GLU A 370 -8.66 15.19 -12.50
N GLU A 371 -8.35 13.92 -12.75
CA GLU A 371 -9.02 12.79 -12.12
C GLU A 371 -8.75 12.76 -10.60
N LEU A 372 -7.49 12.93 -10.18
CA LEU A 372 -7.14 13.09 -8.75
C LEU A 372 -7.85 14.29 -8.12
N ALA A 373 -7.93 15.42 -8.82
CA ALA A 373 -8.64 16.60 -8.35
C ALA A 373 -10.16 16.36 -8.21
N ARG A 374 -10.75 15.50 -9.05
CA ARG A 374 -12.15 15.07 -8.91
C ARG A 374 -12.35 14.26 -7.63
N PHE A 375 -11.49 13.27 -7.38
CA PHE A 375 -11.52 12.50 -6.14
C PHE A 375 -11.34 13.37 -4.90
N ALA A 376 -10.45 14.37 -4.95
CA ALA A 376 -10.27 15.31 -3.84
C ALA A 376 -11.52 16.16 -3.53
N ARG A 377 -12.38 16.42 -4.53
CA ARG A 377 -13.67 17.10 -4.32
C ARG A 377 -14.73 16.18 -3.73
N GLU A 378 -14.75 14.91 -4.15
CA GLU A 378 -15.69 13.90 -3.67
C GLU A 378 -15.35 13.40 -2.26
N CYS A 379 -14.06 13.31 -1.94
CA CYS A 379 -13.52 12.88 -0.65
C CYS A 379 -12.40 13.83 -0.21
N PRO A 380 -12.72 14.94 0.47
CA PRO A 380 -11.75 15.97 0.81
C PRO A 380 -10.87 15.62 2.02
N VAL A 381 -10.44 14.36 2.13
CA VAL A 381 -9.48 13.93 3.17
C VAL A 381 -8.09 14.54 2.87
N PRO A 382 -7.29 14.89 3.89
CA PRO A 382 -6.07 15.66 3.71
C PRO A 382 -5.07 15.04 2.71
N MET A 383 -4.88 13.72 2.75
CA MET A 383 -3.91 13.05 1.88
C MET A 383 -4.33 13.05 0.40
N VAL A 384 -5.62 12.86 0.09
CA VAL A 384 -6.12 12.94 -1.29
C VAL A 384 -5.90 14.34 -1.85
N ARG A 385 -6.15 15.38 -1.03
CA ARG A 385 -5.89 16.77 -1.41
C ARG A 385 -4.41 17.01 -1.64
N ALA A 386 -3.53 16.49 -0.78
CA ALA A 386 -2.08 16.63 -0.91
C ALA A 386 -1.57 16.01 -2.23
N VAL A 387 -2.02 14.79 -2.52
CA VAL A 387 -1.72 14.07 -3.77
C VAL A 387 -2.21 14.85 -5.00
N ALA A 388 -3.45 15.34 -4.98
CA ALA A 388 -4.03 16.10 -6.09
C ALA A 388 -3.27 17.42 -6.35
N HIS A 389 -2.96 18.17 -5.29
CA HIS A 389 -2.17 19.41 -5.40
C HIS A 389 -0.73 19.14 -5.88
N GLN A 390 -0.11 18.05 -5.44
CA GLN A 390 1.23 17.67 -5.91
C GLN A 390 1.22 17.33 -7.39
N ALA A 391 0.26 16.52 -7.84
CA ALA A 391 0.11 16.15 -9.25
C ALA A 391 -0.15 17.39 -10.11
N ASP A 392 -1.11 18.23 -9.74
CA ASP A 392 -1.42 19.46 -10.46
C ASP A 392 -0.22 20.41 -10.54
N GLY A 393 0.49 20.61 -9.43
CA GLY A 393 1.70 21.41 -9.37
C GLY A 393 2.82 20.89 -10.28
N ALA A 394 3.01 19.57 -10.35
CA ALA A 394 3.98 18.94 -11.24
C ALA A 394 3.60 19.13 -12.71
N VAL A 395 2.32 18.99 -13.07
CA VAL A 395 1.85 19.21 -14.45
C VAL A 395 1.95 20.68 -14.84
N LEU A 396 1.56 21.62 -13.97
CA LEU A 396 1.71 23.07 -14.23
C LEU A 396 3.17 23.48 -14.46
N LEU A 397 4.12 22.87 -13.74
CA LEU A 397 5.55 23.07 -14.01
C LEU A 397 5.97 22.60 -15.40
N ALA A 398 5.45 21.44 -15.83
CA ALA A 398 5.78 20.87 -17.13
C ALA A 398 5.13 21.67 -18.29
N GLU A 399 3.99 22.30 -18.03
CA GLU A 399 3.31 23.22 -18.95
C GLU A 399 3.86 24.66 -18.94
N HIS A 400 4.94 24.93 -18.19
CA HIS A 400 5.53 26.26 -18.05
C HIS A 400 4.61 27.32 -17.41
N HIS A 401 3.80 26.91 -16.42
CA HIS A 401 2.98 27.80 -15.59
C HIS A 401 3.51 27.87 -14.14
N PRO A 402 4.71 28.44 -13.90
CA PRO A 402 5.41 28.30 -12.63
C PRO A 402 4.72 29.02 -11.46
N ALA A 403 3.95 30.09 -11.70
CA ALA A 403 3.17 30.75 -10.65
C ALA A 403 2.08 29.84 -10.07
N GLY A 404 1.28 29.21 -10.94
CA GLY A 404 0.25 28.25 -10.53
C GLY A 404 0.86 27.01 -9.88
N ALA A 405 1.96 26.52 -10.44
CA ALA A 405 2.68 25.40 -9.86
C ALA A 405 3.18 25.68 -8.43
N SER A 406 3.81 26.85 -8.21
CA SER A 406 4.30 27.24 -6.88
C SER A 406 3.18 27.27 -5.84
N GLN A 407 2.00 27.79 -6.22
CA GLN A 407 0.82 27.79 -5.35
C GLN A 407 0.35 26.37 -5.01
N SER A 408 0.16 25.52 -6.02
CA SER A 408 -0.35 24.16 -5.84
C SER A 408 0.64 23.30 -5.03
N LEU A 409 1.93 23.37 -5.33
CA LEU A 409 2.98 22.64 -4.62
C LEU A 409 3.14 23.08 -3.16
N ARG A 410 2.94 24.37 -2.85
CA ARG A 410 2.96 24.87 -1.47
C ARG A 410 1.77 24.32 -0.66
N GLN A 411 0.59 24.23 -1.27
CA GLN A 411 -0.58 23.62 -0.63
C GLN A 411 -0.35 22.13 -0.37
N ALA A 412 0.21 21.40 -1.34
CA ALA A 412 0.59 20.00 -1.17
C ALA A 412 1.62 19.83 -0.03
N TRP A 413 2.68 20.64 -0.03
CA TRP A 413 3.72 20.60 0.99
C TRP A 413 3.17 20.80 2.41
N GLN A 414 2.29 21.78 2.61
CA GLN A 414 1.66 22.01 3.92
C GLN A 414 0.87 20.79 4.40
N LEU A 415 0.05 20.20 3.53
CA LEU A 415 -0.73 19.01 3.87
C LEU A 415 0.17 17.80 4.16
N TRP A 416 1.22 17.58 3.38
CA TRP A 416 2.18 16.49 3.64
C TRP A 416 2.96 16.69 4.94
N LEU A 417 3.28 17.93 5.29
CA LEU A 417 3.92 18.27 6.55
C LEU A 417 3.00 18.00 7.74
N GLU A 418 1.73 18.41 7.66
CA GLU A 418 0.71 18.16 8.69
C GLU A 418 0.46 16.65 8.88
N LEU A 419 0.45 15.90 7.78
CA LEU A 419 0.33 14.44 7.79
C LEU A 419 1.61 13.71 8.23
N GLY A 420 2.72 14.42 8.39
CA GLY A 420 4.01 13.84 8.74
C GLY A 420 4.54 12.88 7.68
N VAL A 421 4.39 13.18 6.38
CA VAL A 421 4.89 12.37 5.25
C VAL A 421 6.11 13.07 4.62
N PRO A 422 7.30 12.95 5.23
CA PRO A 422 8.45 13.82 4.92
C PRO A 422 8.97 13.66 3.50
N TYR A 423 8.93 12.45 2.94
CA TYR A 423 9.41 12.21 1.58
C TYR A 423 8.60 12.98 0.53
N GLU A 424 7.27 12.94 0.59
CA GLU A 424 6.41 13.66 -0.35
C GLU A 424 6.44 15.18 -0.09
N ALA A 425 6.55 15.60 1.19
CA ALA A 425 6.78 17.00 1.55
C ALA A 425 8.08 17.55 0.91
N ALA A 426 9.18 16.79 0.97
CA ALA A 426 10.44 17.16 0.32
C ALA A 426 10.35 17.19 -1.20
N ARG A 427 9.60 16.26 -1.82
CA ARG A 427 9.33 16.31 -3.27
C ARG A 427 8.59 17.58 -3.67
N CYS A 428 7.58 17.98 -2.91
CA CYS A 428 6.85 19.22 -3.15
C CYS A 428 7.78 20.45 -3.05
N ARG A 429 8.65 20.51 -2.03
CA ARG A 429 9.65 21.58 -1.91
C ARG A 429 10.63 21.61 -3.08
N ALA A 430 11.14 20.46 -3.52
CA ALA A 430 12.06 20.42 -4.65
C ALA A 430 11.42 20.96 -5.95
N LEU A 431 10.17 20.58 -6.21
CA LEU A 431 9.40 21.11 -7.33
C LEU A 431 9.07 22.60 -7.15
N ALA A 432 8.71 23.04 -5.94
CA ALA A 432 8.43 24.45 -5.64
C ALA A 432 9.69 25.30 -5.86
N GLY A 433 10.87 24.80 -5.49
CA GLY A 433 12.15 25.45 -5.76
C GLY A 433 12.43 25.61 -7.26
N ARG A 434 12.09 24.61 -8.08
CA ARG A 434 12.13 24.74 -9.54
C ARG A 434 11.16 25.82 -10.03
N ALA A 435 9.93 25.85 -9.52
CA ALA A 435 8.94 26.88 -9.86
C ALA A 435 9.43 28.30 -9.52
N CYS A 436 10.03 28.48 -8.34
CA CYS A 436 10.63 29.75 -7.93
C CYS A 436 11.76 30.18 -8.87
N ARG A 437 12.60 29.25 -9.33
CA ARG A 437 13.65 29.56 -10.30
C ARG A 437 13.08 29.98 -11.66
N ASP A 438 12.06 29.28 -12.14
CA ASP A 438 11.38 29.61 -13.40
C ASP A 438 10.68 30.99 -13.34
N LEU A 439 10.37 31.47 -12.13
CA LEU A 439 9.88 32.84 -11.86
C LEU A 439 11.01 33.88 -11.67
N GLY A 440 12.27 33.46 -11.66
CA GLY A 440 13.43 34.33 -11.39
C GLY A 440 13.72 34.59 -9.91
N ASP A 441 13.01 33.94 -8.98
CA ASP A 441 13.25 34.02 -7.54
C ASP A 441 14.27 32.96 -7.09
N GLU A 442 15.55 33.24 -7.38
CA GLU A 442 16.66 32.34 -7.05
C GLU A 442 16.87 32.17 -5.53
N THR A 443 16.46 33.15 -4.72
CA THR A 443 16.61 33.07 -3.26
C THR A 443 15.66 32.03 -2.69
N SER A 444 14.37 32.10 -3.04
CA SER A 444 13.40 31.09 -2.63
C SER A 444 13.70 29.75 -3.27
N ALA A 445 14.15 29.72 -4.54
CA ALA A 445 14.52 28.48 -5.21
C ALA A 445 15.60 27.71 -4.45
N ARG A 446 16.68 28.39 -4.06
CA ARG A 446 17.76 27.78 -3.28
C ARG A 446 17.28 27.28 -1.91
N MET A 447 16.49 28.09 -1.20
CA MET A 447 15.95 27.73 0.12
C MET A 447 15.13 26.42 0.05
N GLU A 448 14.20 26.34 -0.90
CA GLU A 448 13.34 25.16 -1.05
C GLU A 448 14.14 23.91 -1.47
N LEU A 449 15.09 24.06 -2.39
CA LEU A 449 15.92 22.96 -2.88
C LEU A 449 16.90 22.43 -1.82
N GLU A 450 17.53 23.32 -1.04
CA GLU A 450 18.41 22.94 0.07
C GLU A 450 17.63 22.19 1.15
N ALA A 451 16.44 22.67 1.50
CA ALA A 451 15.57 22.02 2.47
C ALA A 451 15.10 20.63 1.99
N ALA A 452 14.71 20.51 0.71
CA ALA A 452 14.36 19.22 0.11
C ALA A 452 15.54 18.25 0.10
N HIS A 453 16.73 18.71 -0.30
CA HIS A 453 17.94 17.89 -0.35
C HIS A 453 18.34 17.37 1.04
N ALA A 454 18.32 18.23 2.06
CA ALA A 454 18.62 17.85 3.44
C ALA A 454 17.67 16.74 3.94
N GLU A 455 16.36 16.89 3.73
CA GLU A 455 15.38 15.88 4.12
C GLU A 455 15.61 14.52 3.43
N PHE A 456 15.90 14.53 2.12
CA PHE A 456 16.18 13.30 1.40
C PHE A 456 17.45 12.61 1.91
N LEU A 457 18.46 13.36 2.38
CA LEU A 457 19.64 12.78 3.01
C LEU A 457 19.31 12.16 4.37
N GLU A 458 18.50 12.84 5.20
CA GLU A 458 18.07 12.33 6.51
C GLU A 458 17.27 11.02 6.39
N LEU A 459 16.39 10.94 5.39
CA LEU A 459 15.64 9.72 5.08
C LEU A 459 16.52 8.59 4.48
N GLY A 460 17.72 8.90 3.96
CA GLY A 460 18.52 7.95 3.19
C GLY A 460 17.98 7.71 1.78
N ALA A 461 17.20 8.65 1.24
CA ALA A 461 16.59 8.64 -0.08
C ALA A 461 17.61 9.03 -1.18
N ALA A 462 18.69 8.26 -1.32
CA ALA A 462 19.83 8.63 -2.16
C ALA A 462 19.48 9.07 -3.60
N PRO A 463 18.57 8.40 -4.34
CA PRO A 463 18.16 8.86 -5.66
C PRO A 463 17.48 10.23 -5.65
N ALA A 464 16.59 10.48 -4.68
CA ALA A 464 15.88 11.74 -4.56
C ALA A 464 16.81 12.88 -4.09
N ALA A 465 17.75 12.58 -3.20
CA ALA A 465 18.79 13.53 -2.78
C ALA A 465 19.66 13.94 -3.98
N ALA A 466 20.09 12.99 -4.82
CA ALA A 466 20.85 13.27 -6.03
C ALA A 466 20.04 14.10 -7.04
N TRP A 467 18.75 13.82 -7.18
CA TRP A 467 17.84 14.60 -8.02
C TRP A 467 17.73 16.06 -7.52
N ALA A 468 17.46 16.28 -6.23
CA ALA A 468 17.39 17.62 -5.64
C ALA A 468 18.72 18.37 -5.79
N ALA A 469 19.86 17.71 -5.58
CA ALA A 469 21.18 18.30 -5.80
C ALA A 469 21.41 18.68 -7.27
N SER A 470 20.89 17.89 -8.23
CA SER A 470 20.98 18.23 -9.65
C SER A 470 20.19 19.49 -10.00
N LEU A 471 19.04 19.70 -9.33
CA LEU A 471 18.26 20.94 -9.43
C LEU A 471 18.96 22.13 -8.77
N MET A 472 19.81 21.95 -7.76
CA MET A 472 20.55 23.06 -7.14
C MET A 472 21.69 23.60 -8.02
N ARG A 473 22.22 22.77 -8.92
CA ARG A 473 23.27 23.21 -9.84
C ARG A 473 22.68 24.25 -10.79
N LYS A 474 23.23 25.46 -10.80
CA LYS A 474 22.94 26.42 -11.85
C LYS A 474 23.31 25.79 -13.19
N ASP A 475 22.39 25.87 -14.15
CA ASP A 475 22.81 25.87 -15.54
C ASP A 475 23.73 27.08 -15.69
N ASP A 476 25.04 26.83 -15.73
CA ASP A 476 26.03 27.81 -16.15
C ASP A 476 25.75 28.14 -17.62
N GLY A 477 24.81 29.06 -17.83
CA GLY A 477 24.28 29.62 -19.07
C GLY A 477 24.82 29.08 -20.40
N GLY A 478 23.95 28.34 -21.11
CA GLY A 478 23.70 28.54 -22.54
C GLY A 478 24.64 27.84 -23.53
N THR A 479 24.22 26.66 -24.00
CA THR A 479 23.87 26.38 -25.41
C THR A 479 23.25 24.98 -25.47
N SER A 480 22.18 24.82 -26.23
CA SER A 480 21.49 23.55 -26.49
C SER A 480 22.43 22.50 -27.11
N GLY A 481 23.08 21.72 -26.24
CA GLY A 481 23.93 20.59 -26.63
C GLY A 481 24.63 19.97 -25.42
N PRO A 482 25.17 18.74 -25.53
CA PRO A 482 25.87 18.03 -24.45
C PRO A 482 27.19 18.69 -24.02
N LEU A 483 27.57 19.81 -24.63
CA LEU A 483 28.83 20.53 -24.40
C LEU A 483 28.57 21.95 -23.93
N THR A 484 29.40 22.43 -23.01
CA THR A 484 29.49 23.85 -22.67
C THR A 484 30.02 24.66 -23.85
N ALA A 485 29.75 25.97 -23.89
CA ALA A 485 30.25 26.86 -24.95
C ALA A 485 31.78 26.74 -25.14
N ARG A 486 32.52 26.60 -24.04
CA ARG A 486 33.98 26.44 -24.07
C ARG A 486 34.42 25.07 -24.60
N GLU A 487 33.68 24.00 -24.29
CA GLU A 487 33.95 22.67 -24.84
C GLU A 487 33.61 22.60 -26.34
N ALA A 488 32.55 23.27 -26.80
CA ALA A 488 32.22 23.38 -28.21
C ALA A 488 33.29 24.17 -29.01
N GLU A 489 33.86 25.22 -28.42
CA GLU A 489 34.99 25.96 -28.99
C GLU A 489 36.27 25.10 -29.08
N VAL A 490 36.60 24.35 -28.03
CA VAL A 490 37.72 23.39 -28.05
C VAL A 490 37.49 22.31 -29.10
N LEU A 491 36.26 21.78 -29.21
CA LEU A 491 35.90 20.77 -30.21
C LEU A 491 36.01 21.31 -31.66
N ARG A 492 35.64 22.56 -31.91
CA ARG A 492 35.86 23.23 -33.21
C ARG A 492 37.33 23.26 -33.61
N LEU A 493 38.21 23.64 -32.69
CA LEU A 493 39.65 23.71 -32.96
C LEU A 493 40.29 22.31 -33.12
N VAL A 494 39.75 21.32 -32.41
CA VAL A 494 40.10 19.90 -32.63
C VAL A 494 39.69 19.47 -34.03
N ALA A 495 38.47 19.82 -34.47
CA ALA A 495 37.95 19.49 -35.80
C ALA A 495 38.75 20.17 -36.92
N SER A 496 39.27 21.38 -36.70
CA SER A 496 40.16 22.08 -37.63
C SER A 496 41.62 21.56 -37.62
N GLY A 497 41.88 20.41 -37.01
CA GLY A 497 43.20 19.75 -37.04
C GLY A 497 44.26 20.33 -36.11
N GLN A 498 43.93 21.26 -35.21
CA GLN A 498 44.91 21.83 -34.30
C GLN A 498 45.31 20.83 -33.22
N GLY A 499 46.58 20.81 -32.80
CA GLY A 499 47.07 20.05 -31.63
C GLY A 499 46.87 20.80 -30.31
N ASN A 500 46.98 20.11 -29.17
CA ASN A 500 46.70 20.69 -27.84
C ASN A 500 47.52 21.96 -27.55
N ARG A 501 48.77 22.02 -28.01
CA ARG A 501 49.65 23.20 -27.88
C ARG A 501 49.16 24.41 -28.68
N ALA A 502 48.68 24.21 -29.90
CA ALA A 502 48.13 25.28 -30.73
C ALA A 502 46.79 25.80 -30.18
N ILE A 503 45.94 24.90 -29.71
CA ILE A 503 44.67 25.24 -29.05
C ILE A 503 44.93 26.02 -27.76
N ALA A 504 45.91 25.59 -26.96
CA ALA A 504 46.31 26.26 -25.73
C ALA A 504 46.77 27.70 -26.00
N ALA A 505 47.59 27.90 -27.04
CA ALA A 505 48.03 29.24 -27.46
C ALA A 505 46.87 30.11 -27.98
N GLY A 506 45.98 29.57 -28.82
CA GLY A 506 44.85 30.31 -29.38
C GLY A 506 43.77 30.69 -28.36
N LEU A 507 43.64 29.90 -27.29
CA LEU A 507 42.63 30.11 -26.25
C LEU A 507 43.18 30.72 -24.95
N PHE A 508 44.48 31.06 -24.91
CA PHE A 508 45.19 31.54 -23.71
C PHE A 508 45.06 30.59 -22.50
N LEU A 509 45.22 29.28 -22.74
CA LEU A 509 45.14 28.21 -21.73
C LEU A 509 46.46 27.45 -21.63
N SER A 510 46.61 26.63 -20.57
CA SER A 510 47.69 25.63 -20.51
C SER A 510 47.35 24.37 -21.29
N GLU A 511 48.35 23.67 -21.84
CA GLU A 511 48.15 22.39 -22.54
C GLU A 511 47.43 21.34 -21.68
N LYS A 512 47.71 21.33 -20.36
CA LYS A 512 47.04 20.48 -19.38
C LYS A 512 45.54 20.78 -19.27
N THR A 513 45.16 22.06 -19.38
CA THR A 513 43.76 22.49 -19.33
C THR A 513 43.03 22.07 -20.60
N VAL A 514 43.67 22.23 -21.77
CA VAL A 514 43.13 21.75 -23.04
C VAL A 514 42.95 20.23 -23.04
N ALA A 515 43.94 19.47 -22.53
CA ALA A 515 43.84 18.03 -22.40
C ALA A 515 42.63 17.62 -21.53
N ARG A 516 42.40 18.31 -20.41
CA ARG A 516 41.23 18.08 -19.55
C ARG A 516 39.91 18.37 -20.29
N HIS A 517 39.82 19.47 -21.04
CA HIS A 517 38.62 19.75 -21.84
C HIS A 517 38.36 18.65 -22.88
N ILE A 518 39.40 18.14 -23.55
CA ILE A 518 39.26 17.05 -24.52
C ILE A 518 38.79 15.75 -23.85
N SER A 519 39.34 15.40 -22.69
CA SER A 519 38.89 14.23 -21.92
C SER A 519 37.43 14.36 -21.51
N ASN A 520 37.00 15.55 -21.07
CA ASN A 520 35.61 15.80 -20.70
C ASN A 520 34.68 15.73 -21.93
N ILE A 521 35.10 16.26 -23.08
CA ILE A 521 34.37 16.15 -24.35
C ILE A 521 34.19 14.67 -24.74
N PHE A 522 35.26 13.87 -24.66
CA PHE A 522 35.21 12.45 -24.98
C PHE A 522 34.24 11.70 -24.07
N LEU A 523 34.27 11.99 -22.77
CA LEU A 523 33.39 11.38 -21.80
C LEU A 523 31.92 11.79 -22.01
N LYS A 524 31.66 13.08 -22.26
CA LYS A 524 30.30 13.61 -22.50
C LYS A 524 29.68 13.12 -23.81
N LEU A 525 30.48 12.87 -24.83
CA LEU A 525 30.02 12.47 -26.17
C LEU A 525 30.16 10.95 -26.44
N GLY A 526 30.69 10.18 -25.49
CA GLY A 526 30.96 8.74 -25.67
C GLY A 526 32.01 8.45 -26.76
N LEU A 527 32.98 9.34 -26.95
CA LEU A 527 33.98 9.24 -28.02
C LEU A 527 35.30 8.70 -27.48
N SER A 528 35.94 7.83 -28.24
CA SER A 528 37.19 7.16 -27.84
C SER A 528 38.45 7.74 -28.48
N SER A 529 38.31 8.68 -29.44
CA SER A 529 39.45 9.21 -30.18
C SER A 529 39.22 10.62 -30.70
N ARG A 530 40.33 11.31 -30.98
CA ARG A 530 40.33 12.64 -31.61
C ARG A 530 39.67 12.61 -33.00
N ALA A 531 39.88 11.54 -33.77
CA ALA A 531 39.24 11.35 -35.06
C ALA A 531 37.71 11.22 -34.94
N ALA A 532 37.23 10.51 -33.91
CA ALA A 532 35.79 10.41 -33.62
C ALA A 532 35.19 11.77 -33.22
N ALA A 533 35.94 12.60 -32.47
CA ALA A 533 35.55 13.96 -32.13
C ALA A 533 35.48 14.90 -33.33
N THR A 534 36.45 14.84 -34.24
CA THR A 534 36.41 15.60 -35.49
C THR A 534 35.18 15.22 -36.32
N ARG A 535 34.90 13.94 -36.50
CA ARG A 535 33.71 13.46 -37.23
C ARG A 535 32.40 13.95 -36.58
N TYR A 536 32.27 13.78 -35.27
CA TYR A 536 31.10 14.24 -34.51
C TYR A 536 30.85 15.75 -34.72
N ALA A 537 31.91 16.56 -34.70
CA ALA A 537 31.81 18.00 -34.88
C ALA A 537 31.25 18.41 -36.25
N PHE A 538 31.61 17.70 -37.33
CA PHE A 538 31.06 17.94 -38.66
C PHE A 538 29.62 17.42 -38.80
N GLU A 539 29.32 16.22 -38.28
CA GLU A 539 27.98 15.61 -38.34
C GLU A 539 26.91 16.46 -37.63
N HIS A 540 27.30 17.20 -36.58
CA HIS A 540 26.40 18.00 -35.75
C HIS A 540 26.50 19.51 -36.02
N GLY A 541 27.17 19.93 -37.11
CA GLY A 541 27.29 21.35 -37.50
C GLY A 541 28.05 22.22 -36.50
N ILE A 542 28.87 21.62 -35.63
CA ILE A 542 29.71 22.33 -34.66
C ILE A 542 30.93 22.92 -35.36
N ALA A 543 31.47 22.23 -36.37
CA ALA A 543 32.51 22.71 -37.28
C ALA A 543 31.99 22.70 -38.73
N GLY A 544 32.35 23.73 -39.50
CA GLY A 544 31.94 23.93 -40.90
C GLY A 544 33.02 23.57 -41.90
#